data_AF-A0A2N6AH66-F1
#
_entry.id   AF-A0A2N6AH66-F1
#
_cell.length_a   1.000
_cell.length_b   1.000
_cell.length_c   1.000
_cell.angle_alpha   90.00
_cell.angle_beta   90.00
_cell.angle_gamma   90.00
#
_symmetry.space_group_name_H-M   'P 1'
#
loop_
_entity.id
_entity.type
_entity.pdbx_description
1 polymer ?
#
loop_
_entity_poly.entity_id
_entity_poly.type
_entity_poly.pdbx_seq_one_letter_code
_entity_poly.pdbx_strand_id
1 'polypeptide(L)'
;MIPRLKAHLKIKDLLAIWPRGNKFNDILRFEQEFAKLAGQSHAIFFPYGRTAQLAILNALKLIEKGKTEVILPSYSCVVVAHAIKKAGLTPVFIVMSVVITICDLIYSRRQLVKKRVQ
;
A
#
# COMPACT_ATOMS: atom_id res chain seq x y z
N MET A 1 9.91 6.89 30.73
CA MET A 1 9.46 7.43 29.44
C MET A 1 8.41 6.48 28.85
N ILE A 2 7.19 6.95 28.55
CA ILE A 2 6.12 6.09 28.03
C ILE A 2 6.20 6.05 26.49
N PRO A 3 6.32 4.86 25.87
CA PRO A 3 6.45 4.75 24.41
C PRO A 3 5.14 5.12 23.70
N ARG A 4 5.24 5.89 22.61
CA ARG A 4 4.07 6.27 21.78
C ARG A 4 3.52 5.10 20.96
N LEU A 5 4.37 4.15 20.57
CA LEU A 5 4.02 2.96 19.78
C LEU A 5 4.63 1.73 20.43
N LYS A 6 3.82 0.69 20.63
CA LYS A 6 4.26 -0.59 21.20
C LYS A 6 3.58 -1.73 20.44
N ALA A 7 4.37 -2.70 19.98
CA ALA A 7 3.82 -3.90 19.36
C ALA A 7 3.01 -4.71 20.38
N HIS A 8 1.82 -5.15 19.98
CA HIS A 8 0.95 -5.96 20.83
C HIS A 8 1.22 -7.45 20.57
N LEU A 9 2.28 -7.97 21.20
CA LEU A 9 2.67 -9.38 21.11
C LEU A 9 1.97 -10.22 22.20
N LYS A 10 1.41 -11.35 21.80
CA LYS A 10 0.74 -12.33 22.66
C LYS A 10 1.57 -13.62 22.75
N ILE A 11 1.29 -14.43 23.78
CA ILE A 11 1.93 -15.75 23.96
C ILE A 11 1.71 -16.67 22.74
N LYS A 12 0.56 -16.52 22.06
CA LYS A 12 0.26 -17.25 20.82
C LYS A 12 1.25 -16.92 19.69
N ASP A 13 1.74 -15.69 19.63
CA ASP A 13 2.73 -15.27 18.62
C ASP A 13 4.08 -15.92 18.92
N LEU A 14 4.45 -16.05 20.20
CA LEU A 14 5.65 -16.78 20.60
C LEU A 14 5.57 -18.26 20.24
N LEU A 15 4.41 -18.88 20.42
CA LEU A 15 4.16 -20.27 20.03
C LEU A 15 4.19 -20.48 18.51
N ALA A 16 3.89 -19.45 17.71
CA ALA A 16 3.94 -19.49 16.25
C ALA A 16 5.38 -19.47 15.70
N ILE A 17 6.35 -19.00 16.48
CA ILE A 17 7.78 -19.02 16.10
C ILE A 17 8.36 -20.43 16.21
N TRP A 18 7.79 -21.29 17.06
CA TRP A 18 8.31 -22.64 17.24
C TRP A 18 8.25 -23.41 15.92
N PRO A 19 9.35 -24.07 15.48
CA PRO A 19 9.41 -24.73 14.19
C PRO A 19 8.38 -25.87 14.14
N ARG A 20 7.23 -25.58 13.54
CA ARG A 20 6.11 -26.50 13.36
C ARG A 20 5.79 -26.57 11.87
N GLY A 21 6.52 -27.40 11.13
CA GLY A 21 6.16 -27.76 9.77
C GLY A 21 6.76 -26.88 8.65
N ASN A 22 6.09 -26.88 7.50
CA ASN A 22 6.57 -26.35 6.22
C ASN A 22 6.19 -24.87 6.04
N LYS A 23 7.19 -23.98 6.02
CA LYS A 23 7.04 -22.51 5.86
C LYS A 23 6.18 -22.09 4.66
N PHE A 24 6.22 -22.85 3.56
CA PHE A 24 5.42 -22.53 2.37
C PHE A 24 3.92 -22.60 2.66
N ASN A 25 3.50 -23.58 3.46
CA ASN A 25 2.11 -23.76 3.84
C ASN A 25 1.63 -22.65 4.80
N ASP A 26 2.53 -22.13 5.64
CA ASP A 26 2.22 -21.04 6.57
C ASP A 26 1.96 -19.71 5.85
N ILE A 27 2.73 -19.40 4.80
CA ILE A 27 2.53 -18.19 3.99
C ILE A 27 1.19 -18.27 3.26
N LEU A 28 0.89 -19.38 2.60
CA LEU A 28 -0.39 -19.57 1.89
C LEU A 28 -1.58 -19.45 2.83
N ARG A 29 -1.50 -20.07 4.01
CA ARG A 29 -2.54 -19.94 5.04
C ARG A 29 -2.68 -18.50 5.51
N PHE A 30 -1.57 -17.80 5.72
CA PHE A 30 -1.59 -16.40 6.11
C PHE A 30 -2.25 -15.52 5.04
N GLU A 31 -1.90 -15.70 3.77
CA GLU A 31 -2.49 -14.97 2.65
C GLU A 31 -4.00 -15.23 2.54
N GLN A 32 -4.44 -16.49 2.64
CA GLN A 32 -5.86 -16.84 2.58
C GLN A 32 -6.67 -16.22 3.72
N GLU A 33 -6.20 -16.35 4.97
CA GLU A 33 -6.88 -15.77 6.13
C GLU A 33 -6.87 -14.23 6.07
N PHE A 34 -5.78 -13.62 5.61
CA PHE A 34 -5.69 -12.18 5.45
C PHE A 34 -6.62 -11.66 4.34
N ALA A 35 -6.70 -12.35 3.20
CA ALA A 35 -7.63 -12.02 2.12
C ALA A 35 -9.09 -12.06 2.61
N LYS A 36 -9.44 -13.11 3.36
CA LYS A 36 -10.75 -13.26 4.00
C LYS A 36 -11.04 -12.13 4.99
N LEU A 37 -10.08 -11.80 5.86
CA LEU A 37 -10.22 -10.70 6.82
C LEU A 37 -10.40 -9.34 6.14
N ALA A 38 -9.69 -9.10 5.03
CA ALA A 38 -9.74 -7.86 4.28
C ALA A 38 -10.94 -7.77 3.30
N GLY A 39 -11.73 -8.85 3.16
CA GLY A 39 -12.81 -8.94 2.18
C GLY A 39 -12.32 -8.83 0.73
N GLN A 40 -11.12 -9.34 0.44
CA GLN A 40 -10.51 -9.31 -0.89
C GLN A 40 -10.40 -10.73 -1.47
N SER A 41 -10.41 -10.85 -2.80
CA SER A 41 -10.24 -12.13 -3.48
C SER A 41 -8.83 -12.72 -3.31
N HIS A 42 -7.82 -11.85 -3.17
CA HIS A 42 -6.42 -12.24 -3.08
C HIS A 42 -5.68 -11.38 -2.07
N ALA A 43 -4.68 -11.99 -1.42
CA ALA A 43 -3.64 -11.29 -0.68
C ALA A 43 -2.29 -11.91 -1.05
N ILE A 44 -1.25 -11.08 -1.11
CA ILE A 44 0.10 -11.51 -1.44
C ILE A 44 1.01 -10.98 -0.34
N PHE A 45 1.76 -11.88 0.29
CA PHE A 45 2.71 -11.56 1.34
C PHE A 45 3.96 -10.91 0.77
N PHE A 46 4.40 -9.84 1.43
CA PHE A 46 5.69 -9.21 1.19
C PHE A 46 6.42 -8.99 2.51
N PRO A 47 7.77 -9.10 2.53
CA PRO A 47 8.55 -8.84 3.74
C PRO A 47 8.38 -7.42 4.30
N TYR A 48 8.07 -6.44 3.45
CA TYR A 48 7.88 -5.04 3.84
C TYR A 48 6.76 -4.36 3.03
N GLY A 49 6.07 -3.40 3.63
CA GLY A 49 5.07 -2.58 2.91
C GLY A 49 5.66 -1.84 1.71
N ARG A 50 6.91 -1.36 1.80
CA ARG A 50 7.59 -0.67 0.69
C ARG A 50 7.81 -1.56 -0.54
N THR A 51 8.04 -2.86 -0.33
CA THR A 51 8.24 -3.81 -1.43
C THR A 51 6.90 -4.18 -2.06
N ALA A 52 5.84 -4.32 -1.25
CA ALA A 52 4.47 -4.48 -1.75
C ALA A 52 4.05 -3.28 -2.61
N GLN A 53 4.33 -2.04 -2.16
CA GLN A 53 4.04 -0.82 -2.91
C GLN A 53 4.77 -0.78 -4.25
N LEU A 54 6.05 -1.13 -4.29
CA LEU A 54 6.80 -1.16 -5.55
C LEU A 54 6.26 -2.24 -6.51
N ALA A 55 5.94 -3.43 -5.98
CA ALA A 55 5.41 -4.52 -6.78
C ALA A 55 4.08 -4.15 -7.44
N ILE A 56 3.14 -3.57 -6.68
CA ILE A 56 1.83 -3.20 -7.25
C ILE A 56 1.95 -2.05 -8.26
N LEU A 57 2.83 -1.07 -8.03
CA LEU A 57 3.07 0.02 -8.98
C LEU A 57 3.67 -0.49 -10.30
N ASN A 58 4.59 -1.45 -10.24
CA ASN A 58 5.14 -2.08 -11.43
C ASN A 58 4.09 -2.89 -12.19
N ALA A 59 3.23 -3.64 -11.48
CA ALA A 59 2.13 -4.35 -12.11
C ALA A 59 1.15 -3.39 -12.81
N LEU A 60 0.73 -2.32 -12.11
CA LEU A 60 -0.16 -1.31 -12.67
C LEU A 60 0.46 -0.59 -13.88
N LYS A 61 1.76 -0.29 -13.85
CA LYS A 61 2.49 0.33 -14.98
C LYS A 61 2.44 -0.52 -16.25
N LEU A 62 2.42 -1.86 -16.12
CA LEU A 62 2.32 -2.77 -17.26
C LEU A 62 0.90 -2.78 -17.87
N ILE A 63 -0.12 -2.60 -17.02
CA ILE A 63 -1.54 -2.61 -17.40
C ILE A 63 -1.94 -1.25 -17.99
N GLU A 64 -1.55 -0.16 -17.35
CA GLU A 64 -1.93 1.22 -17.66
C GLU A 64 -0.90 1.91 -18.57
N LYS A 65 -0.69 1.33 -19.76
CA LYS A 65 0.30 1.84 -20.72
C LYS A 65 0.06 3.31 -21.06
N GLY A 66 1.11 4.12 -20.96
CA GLY A 66 1.08 5.56 -21.25
C GLY A 66 0.74 6.45 -20.05
N LYS A 67 0.28 5.89 -18.92
CA LYS A 67 0.12 6.66 -17.67
C LYS A 67 1.42 6.65 -16.88
N THR A 68 1.96 7.83 -16.61
CA THR A 68 3.23 8.00 -15.88
C THR A 68 3.06 8.63 -14.51
N GLU A 69 1.87 9.12 -14.17
CA GLU A 69 1.60 9.88 -12.95
C GLU A 69 0.80 9.10 -11.92
N VAL A 70 1.15 9.26 -10.65
CA VAL A 70 0.43 8.67 -9.51
C VAL A 70 0.03 9.78 -8.55
N ILE A 71 -1.27 9.93 -8.33
CA ILE A 71 -1.82 10.92 -7.42
C ILE A 71 -1.75 10.38 -5.99
N LEU A 72 -1.26 11.20 -5.05
CA LEU A 72 -1.20 10.87 -3.64
C LEU A 72 -1.41 12.12 -2.76
N PRO A 73 -1.91 11.97 -1.53
CA PRO A 73 -2.00 13.09 -0.60
C PRO A 73 -0.61 13.61 -0.21
N SER A 74 -0.49 14.94 -0.07
CA SER A 74 0.72 15.58 0.46
C SER A 74 1.02 15.16 1.89
N TYR A 75 -0.01 14.82 2.65
CA TYR A 75 0.10 14.24 3.98
C TYR A 75 0.15 12.70 3.91
N SER A 76 1.33 12.18 3.58
CA SER A 76 1.62 10.73 3.55
C SER A 76 3.03 10.47 4.06
N CYS A 77 3.33 9.22 4.44
CA CYS A 77 4.70 8.83 4.75
C CYS A 77 5.58 8.88 3.48
N VAL A 78 6.82 9.32 3.64
CA VAL A 78 7.80 9.53 2.54
C VAL A 78 8.02 8.28 1.68
N VAL A 79 7.80 7.09 2.25
CA VAL A 79 7.98 5.79 1.60
C VAL A 79 7.08 5.63 0.38
N VAL A 80 5.87 6.21 0.38
CA VAL A 80 4.92 6.10 -0.75
C VAL A 80 5.45 6.85 -1.97
N ALA A 81 5.80 8.13 -1.80
CA ALA A 81 6.37 8.95 -2.87
C ALA A 81 7.69 8.34 -3.40
N HIS A 82 8.52 7.83 -2.50
CA HIS A 82 9.76 7.13 -2.85
C HIS A 82 9.48 5.87 -3.69
N ALA A 83 8.47 5.07 -3.35
CA ALA A 83 8.11 3.88 -4.13
C ALA A 83 7.64 4.25 -5.55
N ILE A 84 6.85 5.31 -5.70
CA ILE A 84 6.41 5.86 -7.00
C ILE A 84 7.62 6.25 -7.85
N LYS A 85 8.54 7.04 -7.31
CA LYS A 85 9.77 7.42 -8.01
C LYS A 85 10.62 6.21 -8.39
N LYS A 86 10.73 5.22 -7.49
CA LYS A 86 11.49 4.00 -7.74
C LYS A 86 10.88 3.12 -8.83
N ALA A 87 9.55 3.15 -9.02
CA ALA A 87 8.86 2.51 -10.14
C ALA A 87 9.04 3.26 -11.49
N GLY A 88 9.72 4.41 -11.49
CA GLY A 88 9.87 5.27 -12.66
C GLY A 88 8.59 6.04 -13.01
N LEU A 89 7.74 6.31 -12.02
CA LEU A 89 6.52 7.09 -12.14
C LEU A 89 6.70 8.46 -11.47
N THR A 90 5.81 9.40 -11.78
CA THR A 90 5.83 10.78 -11.27
C THR A 90 4.76 10.95 -10.18
N PRO A 91 5.15 11.25 -8.93
CA PRO A 91 4.19 11.55 -7.87
C PRO A 91 3.55 12.93 -8.09
N VAL A 92 2.22 12.99 -8.01
CA VAL A 92 1.45 14.24 -8.07
C VAL A 92 0.76 14.44 -6.73
N PHE A 93 1.26 15.38 -5.94
CA PHE A 93 0.77 15.65 -4.61
C PHE A 93 -0.51 16.49 -4.63
N ILE A 94 -1.52 16.07 -3.90
CA ILE A 94 -2.74 16.86 -3.66
C ILE A 94 -2.80 17.32 -2.21
N VAL A 95 -3.23 18.57 -2.00
CA VAL A 95 -3.45 19.12 -0.65
C VAL A 95 -4.70 18.49 -0.09
N MET A 96 -4.60 17.91 1.11
CA MET A 96 -5.75 17.35 1.81
C MET A 96 -6.41 18.47 2.61
N SER A 97 -7.72 18.66 2.44
CA SER A 97 -8.51 19.49 3.36
C SER A 97 -8.99 18.62 4.53
N VAL A 98 -9.17 19.21 5.72
CA VAL A 98 -9.20 18.54 7.05
C VAL A 98 -10.33 17.49 7.23
N VAL A 99 -11.23 17.32 6.27
CA VAL A 99 -12.25 16.28 6.32
C VAL A 99 -11.67 14.96 5.80
N ILE A 100 -11.37 14.08 6.74
CA ILE A 100 -10.87 12.72 6.52
C ILE A 100 -11.92 11.92 5.74
N THR A 101 -11.81 11.86 4.42
CA THR A 101 -12.36 10.74 3.64
C THR A 101 -11.49 10.52 2.41
N ILE A 102 -10.59 9.53 2.48
CA ILE A 102 -10.09 8.74 1.35
C ILE A 102 -9.98 9.55 0.03
N CYS A 103 -8.88 10.30 -0.13
CA CYS A 103 -8.46 10.86 -1.42
C CYS A 103 -9.61 11.48 -2.23
N ASP A 104 -10.12 12.66 -1.82
CA ASP A 104 -11.21 13.41 -2.48
C ASP A 104 -11.31 13.11 -3.98
N LEU A 105 -12.21 12.19 -4.36
CA LEU A 105 -12.43 11.77 -5.76
C LEU A 105 -12.74 12.99 -6.66
N ILE A 106 -13.23 14.05 -6.02
CA ILE A 106 -13.57 15.36 -6.60
C ILE A 106 -12.30 16.14 -7.00
N TYR A 107 -11.22 16.12 -6.21
CA TYR A 107 -10.00 16.86 -6.54
C TYR A 107 -9.16 16.13 -7.60
N SER A 108 -9.12 14.79 -7.54
CA SER A 108 -8.53 13.97 -8.60
C SER A 108 -9.20 14.25 -9.96
N ARG A 109 -10.55 14.31 -10.01
CA ARG A 109 -11.28 14.68 -11.24
C ARG A 109 -10.97 16.10 -11.72
N ARG A 110 -10.83 17.10 -10.85
CA ARG A 110 -10.50 18.49 -11.26
C ARG A 110 -9.10 18.62 -11.86
N GLN A 111 -8.09 17.95 -11.29
CA GLN A 111 -6.74 17.91 -11.87
C GLN A 111 -6.71 17.17 -13.20
N LEU A 112 -7.42 16.04 -13.30
CA LEU A 112 -7.55 15.27 -14.55
C LEU A 112 -8.26 16.06 -15.67
N VAL A 113 -9.21 16.94 -15.33
CA VAL A 113 -9.92 17.79 -16.30
C VAL A 113 -9.05 18.97 -16.76
N LYS A 114 -8.31 19.64 -15.86
CA LYS A 114 -7.41 20.74 -16.26
C LYS A 114 -6.30 20.31 -17.23
N LYS A 115 -5.87 19.05 -17.15
CA LYS A 115 -4.82 18.50 -18.02
C LYS A 115 -5.31 18.05 -19.41
N ARG A 116 -6.63 18.00 -19.63
CA ARG A 116 -7.24 17.60 -20.91
C ARG A 116 -7.59 18.82 -21.81
N VAL A 117 -7.31 20.03 -21.33
CA VAL A 117 -7.62 21.32 -21.98
C VAL A 117 -6.33 22.09 -22.35
N GLN A 118 -5.16 21.46 -22.17
CA GLN A 118 -3.86 21.92 -22.69
C GLN A 118 -3.34 20.87 -23.67
#